data_AF-A0A382VLJ9-F1
#
_entry.id   AF-A0A382VLJ9-F1
#
_cell.length_a   1.000
_cell.length_b   1.000
_cell.length_c   1.000
_cell.angle_alpha   90.00
_cell.angle_beta   90.00
_cell.angle_gamma   90.00
#
_symmetry.space_group_name_H-M   'P 1'
#
loop_
_entity.id
_entity.type
_entity.pdbx_description
1 polymer ?
#
loop_
_entity_poly.entity_id
_entity_poly.type
_entity_poly.pdbx_seq_one_letter_code
_entity_poly.pdbx_strand_id
1 'polypeptide(L)'
;MNRVSYPKSKRGHQLTNAQAVPLPERPKLRPVNASPIQRVGIEFIRLEDPSRITDAVVEVPRELLPILYLTDGTRTPLTIKGALLFQGIILDVNKITALLRQLDEALLLENGQFVKAKAEKLNSYRRRPYRQMSHAGSIYPQNATSMGIYIEESMGSLEDQTDVQIESSNLEGIVSPHIDYGRGHKTYARLWKQASHSLADIDQIIVLGTDHNGGIGSITPTKQSYATPFGTLATN
;
A
#
# COMPACT_ATOMS: atom_id res chain seq x y z
N MET A 1 35.58 26.94 18.60
CA MET A 1 35.09 27.09 17.20
C MET A 1 34.95 25.69 16.60
N ASN A 2 33.79 25.06 16.76
CA ASN A 2 33.56 23.68 16.33
C ASN A 2 32.95 23.67 14.91
N ARG A 3 33.69 23.09 13.95
CA ARG A 3 33.18 22.81 12.60
C ARG A 3 32.33 21.54 12.64
N VAL A 4 31.03 21.69 12.39
CA VAL A 4 30.12 20.57 12.13
C VAL A 4 30.28 20.15 10.67
N SER A 5 30.79 18.95 10.43
CA SER A 5 30.85 18.32 9.11
C SER A 5 29.50 17.70 8.76
N TYR A 6 28.89 18.14 7.65
CA TYR A 6 27.72 17.50 7.06
C TYR A 6 28.14 16.34 6.14
N PRO A 7 27.43 15.19 6.14
CA PRO A 7 27.72 14.10 5.23
C PRO A 7 27.36 14.48 3.79
N LYS A 8 28.32 14.24 2.88
CA LYS A 8 28.18 14.47 1.43
C LYS A 8 27.14 13.51 0.83
N SER A 9 26.10 14.08 0.22
CA SER A 9 25.18 13.39 -0.68
C SER A 9 25.96 12.58 -1.72
N LYS A 10 25.68 11.27 -1.81
CA LYS A 10 26.27 10.39 -2.82
C LYS A 10 25.63 10.69 -4.16
N ARG A 11 26.48 11.24 -5.04
CA ARG A 11 26.40 11.39 -6.50
C ARG A 11 25.32 10.56 -7.17
N GLY A 12 24.47 11.27 -7.93
CA GLY A 12 23.55 10.68 -8.89
C GLY A 12 24.29 9.77 -9.87
N HIS A 13 23.74 8.59 -10.08
CA HIS A 13 24.08 7.78 -11.22
C HIS A 13 23.56 8.51 -12.46
N GLN A 14 24.48 8.97 -13.32
CA GLN A 14 24.16 9.26 -14.71
C GLN A 14 23.75 7.95 -15.36
N LEU A 15 22.45 7.78 -15.54
CA LEU A 15 21.91 6.75 -16.41
C LEU A 15 22.24 7.14 -17.85
N THR A 16 22.90 6.22 -18.53
CA THR A 16 23.21 6.24 -19.95
C THR A 16 21.92 6.39 -20.77
N ASN A 17 22.02 7.07 -21.92
CA ASN A 17 20.94 7.28 -22.89
C ASN A 17 20.39 5.94 -23.43
N ALA A 18 19.55 5.26 -22.64
CA ALA A 18 18.50 4.43 -23.19
C ALA A 18 17.51 5.39 -23.86
N GLN A 19 17.11 5.14 -25.11
CA GLN A 19 16.10 5.94 -25.79
C GLN A 19 14.87 6.01 -24.88
N ALA A 20 14.62 7.20 -24.29
CA ALA A 20 13.53 7.37 -23.36
C ALA A 20 12.23 7.03 -24.08
N VAL A 21 11.48 6.08 -23.53
CA VAL A 21 10.18 5.69 -24.08
C VAL A 21 9.35 6.97 -24.25
N PRO A 22 8.77 7.21 -25.45
CA PRO A 22 8.00 8.41 -25.66
C PRO A 22 6.76 8.41 -24.75
N LEU A 23 6.44 9.57 -24.19
CA LEU A 23 5.21 9.74 -23.42
C LEU A 23 3.99 9.37 -24.27
N PRO A 24 2.95 8.79 -23.68
CA PRO A 24 1.68 8.63 -24.38
C PRO A 24 1.16 10.00 -24.82
N GLU A 25 0.63 10.09 -26.05
CA GLU A 25 0.12 11.34 -26.61
C GLU A 25 -0.97 11.97 -25.73
N ARG A 26 -1.81 11.11 -25.13
CA ARG A 26 -2.86 11.48 -24.19
C ARG A 26 -2.65 10.73 -22.86
N PRO A 27 -1.83 11.26 -21.95
CA PRO A 27 -1.51 10.60 -20.69
C PRO A 27 -2.74 10.52 -19.78
N LYS A 28 -2.85 9.39 -19.08
CA LYS A 28 -3.90 9.13 -18.10
C LYS A 28 -3.27 8.76 -16.77
N LEU A 29 -3.51 9.56 -15.74
CA LEU A 29 -3.11 9.25 -14.37
C LEU A 29 -4.01 8.14 -13.85
N ARG A 30 -3.42 7.06 -13.34
CA ARG A 30 -4.17 5.98 -12.69
C ARG A 30 -4.50 6.37 -11.24
N PRO A 31 -5.34 5.61 -10.52
CA PRO A 31 -5.52 5.83 -9.09
C PRO A 31 -4.18 5.81 -8.33
N VAL A 32 -3.96 6.85 -7.52
CA VAL A 32 -2.76 7.05 -6.69
C VAL A 32 -3.18 7.42 -5.27
N ASN A 33 -2.33 7.08 -4.30
CA ASN A 33 -2.44 7.65 -2.96
C ASN A 33 -1.87 9.07 -2.99
N ALA A 34 -2.64 10.03 -2.48
CA ALA A 34 -2.25 11.42 -2.41
C ALA A 34 -2.24 11.89 -0.96
N SER A 35 -1.14 12.48 -0.49
CA SER A 35 -1.03 13.04 0.86
C SER A 35 -0.36 14.41 0.84
N PRO A 36 -0.87 15.39 1.60
CA PRO A 36 -0.25 16.71 1.68
C PRO A 36 1.06 16.64 2.47
N ILE A 37 2.08 17.34 1.99
CA ILE A 37 3.35 17.52 2.71
C ILE A 37 3.79 18.98 2.61
N GLN A 38 4.59 19.43 3.59
CA GLN A 38 5.23 20.74 3.56
C GLN A 38 6.76 20.61 3.55
N ARG A 39 7.40 21.47 2.75
CA ARG A 39 8.86 21.60 2.65
C ARG A 39 9.22 23.07 2.58
N VAL A 40 9.96 23.57 3.56
CA VAL A 40 10.53 24.94 3.55
C VAL A 40 9.47 26.00 3.16
N GLY A 41 8.27 25.91 3.75
CA GLY A 41 7.16 26.85 3.47
C GLY A 41 6.40 26.63 2.15
N ILE A 42 6.76 25.63 1.35
CA ILE A 42 6.07 25.26 0.11
C ILE A 42 5.22 24.01 0.35
N GLU A 43 3.97 24.04 -0.11
CA GLU A 43 3.04 22.92 -0.07
C GLU A 43 3.18 22.02 -1.31
N PHE A 44 3.26 20.72 -1.06
CA PHE A 44 3.25 19.69 -2.10
C PHE A 44 2.18 18.65 -1.80
N ILE A 45 1.78 17.93 -2.84
CA ILE A 45 1.09 16.66 -2.71
C ILE A 45 2.08 15.55 -3.08
N ARG A 46 2.29 14.64 -2.14
CA ARG A 46 3.02 13.39 -2.37
C ARG A 46 2.08 12.39 -3.04
N LEU A 47 2.52 11.83 -4.16
CA LEU A 47 1.84 10.77 -4.89
C LEU A 47 2.62 9.46 -4.77
N GLU A 48 1.90 8.40 -4.40
CA GLU A 48 2.43 7.06 -4.22
C GLU A 48 1.53 6.01 -4.89
N ASP A 49 2.13 4.88 -5.28
CA ASP A 49 1.38 3.76 -5.84
C ASP A 49 0.65 2.96 -4.74
N PRO A 50 -0.71 2.96 -4.71
CA PRO A 50 -1.47 2.19 -3.72
C PRO A 50 -1.19 0.68 -3.80
N SER A 51 -0.86 0.18 -4.99
CA SER A 51 -0.62 -1.24 -5.25
C SER A 51 0.84 -1.67 -5.09
N ARG A 52 1.75 -0.73 -4.79
CA ARG A 52 3.20 -0.98 -4.61
C ARG A 52 3.85 -1.78 -5.74
N ILE A 53 3.42 -1.55 -6.99
CA ILE A 53 4.15 -2.05 -8.16
C ILE A 53 5.51 -1.36 -8.21
N THR A 54 5.52 -0.05 -7.92
CA THR A 54 6.71 0.76 -7.69
C THR A 54 6.74 1.31 -6.25
N ASP A 55 7.95 1.60 -5.76
CA ASP A 55 8.18 2.35 -4.52
C ASP A 55 8.56 3.82 -4.82
N ALA A 56 8.48 4.24 -6.08
CA ALA A 56 8.74 5.61 -6.49
C ALA A 56 7.69 6.57 -5.90
N VAL A 57 8.17 7.76 -5.55
CA VAL A 57 7.37 8.84 -4.97
C VAL A 57 7.51 10.06 -5.87
N VAL A 58 6.37 10.69 -6.20
CA VAL A 58 6.36 11.96 -6.94
C VAL A 58 5.77 13.03 -6.03
N GLU A 59 6.56 14.07 -5.72
CA GLU A 59 6.09 15.22 -4.94
C GLU A 59 5.74 16.37 -5.90
N VAL A 60 4.46 16.72 -5.96
CA VAL A 60 3.92 17.70 -6.90
C VAL A 60 3.64 19.01 -6.17
N PRO A 61 4.29 20.14 -6.54
CA PRO A 61 3.95 21.45 -5.99
C PRO A 61 2.46 21.76 -6.16
N ARG A 62 1.87 22.44 -5.19
CA ARG A 62 0.44 22.76 -5.18
C ARG A 62 -0.01 23.47 -6.47
N GLU A 63 0.82 24.35 -7.04
CA GLU A 63 0.49 25.06 -8.28
C GLU A 63 0.39 24.16 -9.51
N LEU A 64 0.92 22.93 -9.47
CA LEU A 64 0.91 21.98 -10.58
C LEU A 64 -0.22 20.95 -10.47
N LEU A 65 -1.00 20.93 -9.38
CA LEU A 65 -2.10 19.98 -9.20
C LEU A 65 -3.15 19.99 -10.31
N PRO A 66 -3.51 21.13 -10.91
CA PRO A 66 -4.42 21.16 -12.05
C PRO A 66 -3.98 20.27 -13.22
N ILE A 67 -2.67 20.05 -13.42
CA ILE A 67 -2.15 19.13 -14.44
C ILE A 67 -2.61 17.70 -14.18
N LEU A 68 -2.61 17.26 -12.92
CA LEU A 68 -3.01 15.90 -12.54
C LEU A 68 -4.47 15.62 -12.92
N TYR A 69 -5.37 16.57 -12.64
CA TYR A 69 -6.78 16.47 -13.00
C TYR A 69 -7.02 16.45 -14.51
N LEU A 70 -6.19 17.16 -15.28
CA LEU A 70 -6.29 17.21 -16.74
C LEU A 70 -5.59 16.03 -17.44
N THR A 71 -4.85 15.21 -16.68
CA THR A 71 -4.17 13.99 -17.15
C THR A 71 -5.14 12.80 -17.07
N ASP A 72 -6.23 12.87 -17.84
CA ASP A 72 -7.35 11.92 -17.81
C ASP A 72 -7.41 10.97 -19.02
N GLY A 73 -6.40 11.03 -19.90
CA GLY A 73 -6.35 10.25 -21.14
C GLY A 73 -7.05 10.89 -22.33
N THR A 74 -7.61 12.09 -22.19
CA THR A 74 -8.30 12.79 -23.29
C THR A 74 -7.50 13.93 -23.90
N ARG A 75 -6.50 14.45 -23.18
CA ARG A 75 -5.76 15.67 -23.53
C ARG A 75 -4.30 15.39 -23.85
N THR A 76 -3.78 16.06 -24.87
CA THR A 76 -2.34 16.18 -25.14
C THR A 76 -1.72 17.27 -24.25
N PRO A 77 -0.39 17.29 -24.04
CA PRO A 77 0.27 18.34 -23.26
C PRO A 77 -0.06 19.77 -23.72
N LEU A 78 -0.24 19.98 -25.03
CA LEU A 78 -0.65 21.27 -25.60
C LEU A 78 -2.10 21.63 -25.22
N THR A 79 -3.01 20.66 -25.24
CA THR A 79 -4.41 20.91 -24.82
C THR A 79 -4.54 21.08 -23.31
N ILE A 80 -3.69 20.43 -22.50
CA ILE A 80 -3.57 20.69 -21.05
C ILE A 80 -3.13 22.14 -20.84
N LYS A 81 -2.07 22.59 -21.53
CA LYS A 81 -1.63 23.99 -21.49
C LYS A 81 -2.75 24.96 -21.84
N GLY A 82 -3.50 24.68 -22.90
CA GLY A 82 -4.65 25.49 -23.31
C GLY A 82 -5.72 25.58 -22.21
N ALA A 83 -6.09 24.44 -21.63
CA ALA A 83 -7.08 24.38 -20.54
C ALA A 83 -6.63 25.17 -19.29
N LEU A 84 -5.35 25.10 -18.93
CA LEU A 84 -4.78 25.88 -17.83
C LEU A 84 -4.80 27.38 -18.12
N LEU A 85 -4.49 27.78 -19.36
CA LEU A 85 -4.55 29.17 -19.78
C LEU A 85 -5.98 29.73 -19.67
N PHE A 86 -7.00 28.96 -20.05
CA PHE A 86 -8.41 29.33 -19.86
C PHE A 86 -8.79 29.53 -18.38
N GLN A 87 -8.07 28.89 -17.46
CA GLN A 87 -8.23 29.07 -16.00
C GLN A 87 -7.33 30.19 -15.44
N GLY A 88 -6.62 30.95 -16.29
CA GLY A 88 -5.70 32.01 -15.88
C GLY A 88 -4.32 31.51 -15.42
N ILE A 89 -4.02 30.21 -15.58
CA ILE A 89 -2.75 29.60 -15.17
C ILE A 89 -1.80 29.57 -16.37
N ILE A 90 -0.71 30.34 -16.26
CA ILE A 90 0.32 30.40 -17.32
C ILE A 90 1.46 29.46 -16.97
N LEU A 91 1.56 28.34 -17.69
CA LEU A 91 2.65 27.38 -17.57
C LEU A 91 3.29 27.06 -18.92
N ASP A 92 4.60 26.83 -18.90
CA ASP A 92 5.34 26.31 -20.05
C ASP A 92 4.94 24.84 -20.29
N VAL A 93 4.75 24.47 -21.57
CA VAL A 93 4.51 23.08 -21.99
C VAL A 93 5.66 22.17 -21.56
N ASN A 94 6.89 22.70 -21.46
CA ASN A 94 8.03 21.95 -20.97
C ASN A 94 7.86 21.54 -19.50
N LYS A 95 7.29 22.42 -18.65
CA LYS A 95 6.98 22.08 -17.24
C LYS A 95 5.90 21.00 -17.14
N ILE A 96 4.87 21.09 -17.98
CA ILE A 96 3.80 20.09 -18.06
C ILE A 96 4.40 18.74 -18.49
N THR A 97 5.19 18.74 -19.55
CA THR A 97 5.83 17.53 -20.09
C THR A 97 6.82 16.91 -19.10
N ALA A 98 7.56 17.74 -18.34
CA ALA A 98 8.47 17.27 -17.31
C ALA A 98 7.72 16.55 -16.17
N LEU A 99 6.61 17.11 -15.70
CA LEU A 99 5.77 16.45 -14.68
C LEU A 99 5.19 15.13 -15.22
N LEU A 100 4.64 15.13 -16.44
CA LEU A 100 4.11 13.91 -17.07
C LEU A 100 5.17 12.81 -17.19
N ARG A 101 6.42 13.20 -17.50
CA ARG A 101 7.56 12.28 -17.55
C ARG A 101 7.91 11.71 -16.17
N GLN A 102 7.93 12.53 -15.13
CA GLN A 102 8.15 12.05 -13.76
C GLN A 102 7.05 11.06 -13.33
N LEU A 103 5.79 11.32 -13.69
CA LEU A 103 4.68 10.40 -13.44
C LEU A 103 4.84 9.08 -14.21
N ASP A 104 5.28 9.14 -15.47
CA ASP A 104 5.50 7.95 -16.31
C ASP A 104 6.66 7.09 -15.79
N GLU A 105 7.80 7.70 -15.49
CA GLU A 105 8.98 7.05 -14.91
C GLU A 105 8.66 6.42 -13.55
N ALA A 106 7.79 7.07 -12.77
CA ALA A 106 7.27 6.52 -11.51
C ALA A 106 6.16 5.48 -11.71
N LEU A 107 5.83 5.09 -12.94
CA LEU A 107 4.77 4.13 -13.29
C LEU A 107 3.39 4.53 -12.75
N LEU A 108 3.09 5.83 -12.69
CA LEU A 108 1.81 6.40 -12.23
C LEU A 108 0.85 6.69 -13.39
N LEU A 109 1.29 6.59 -14.65
CA LEU A 109 0.42 6.67 -15.81
C LEU A 109 -0.12 5.29 -16.21
N GLU A 110 -1.38 5.24 -16.62
CA GLU A 110 -2.01 4.06 -17.19
C GLU A 110 -1.54 3.89 -18.65
N ASN A 111 -0.48 3.09 -18.84
CA ASN A 111 0.08 2.81 -20.16
C ASN A 111 0.80 1.44 -20.22
N GLY A 112 1.42 1.15 -21.37
CA GLY A 112 2.13 -0.11 -21.59
C GLY A 112 3.29 -0.37 -20.63
N GLN A 113 4.01 0.68 -20.17
CA GLN A 113 5.11 0.53 -19.21
C GLN A 113 4.58 0.06 -17.85
N PHE A 114 3.54 0.72 -17.33
CA PHE A 114 2.88 0.31 -16.11
C PHE A 114 2.28 -1.10 -16.22
N VAL A 115 1.58 -1.42 -17.32
CA VAL A 115 0.99 -2.75 -17.55
C VAL A 115 2.05 -3.84 -17.51
N LYS A 116 3.20 -3.63 -18.17
CA LYS A 116 4.31 -4.57 -18.16
C LYS A 116 4.89 -4.75 -16.77
N ALA A 117 5.22 -3.66 -16.07
CA ALA A 117 5.78 -3.70 -14.72
C ALA A 117 4.82 -4.39 -13.72
N LYS A 118 3.52 -4.11 -13.84
CA LYS A 118 2.48 -4.75 -13.03
C LYS A 118 2.43 -6.25 -13.28
N ALA A 119 2.46 -6.70 -14.53
CA ALA A 119 2.46 -8.11 -14.88
C ALA A 119 3.69 -8.84 -14.33
N GLU A 120 4.88 -8.24 -14.46
CA GLU A 120 6.14 -8.80 -13.94
C GLU A 120 6.11 -8.92 -12.40
N LYS A 121 5.71 -7.86 -11.70
CA LYS A 121 5.59 -7.85 -10.23
C LYS A 121 4.57 -8.88 -9.75
N LEU A 122 3.41 -8.97 -10.41
CA LEU A 122 2.36 -9.92 -10.06
C LEU A 122 2.80 -11.37 -10.30
N ASN A 123 3.49 -11.63 -11.41
CA ASN A 123 4.05 -12.96 -11.70
C ASN A 123 5.10 -13.35 -10.66
N SER A 124 5.99 -12.43 -10.29
CA SER A 124 6.97 -12.65 -9.21
C SER A 124 6.28 -12.93 -7.87
N TYR A 125 5.26 -12.14 -7.52
CA TYR A 125 4.46 -12.31 -6.31
C TYR A 125 3.82 -13.70 -6.27
N ARG A 126 3.13 -14.11 -7.34
CA ARG A 126 2.40 -15.39 -7.44
C ARG A 126 3.30 -16.62 -7.43
N ARG A 127 4.54 -16.51 -7.92
CA ARG A 127 5.52 -17.61 -7.95
C ARG A 127 6.17 -17.89 -6.60
N ARG A 128 5.95 -17.05 -5.59
CA ARG A 128 6.48 -17.32 -4.25
C ARG A 128 5.79 -18.55 -3.66
N PRO A 129 6.52 -19.41 -2.93
CA PRO A 129 5.95 -20.60 -2.29
C PRO A 129 4.86 -20.23 -1.27
N TYR A 130 4.96 -19.03 -0.71
CA TYR A 130 3.98 -18.46 0.21
C TYR A 130 3.98 -16.93 0.13
N ARG A 131 2.84 -16.33 0.49
CA ARG A 131 2.68 -14.91 0.72
C ARG A 131 3.49 -14.52 1.97
N GLN A 132 4.36 -13.52 1.80
CA GLN A 132 5.20 -13.01 2.87
C GLN A 132 4.39 -12.22 3.91
N MET A 133 4.85 -12.23 5.16
CA MET A 133 4.28 -11.44 6.26
C MET A 133 4.61 -9.95 6.09
N SER A 134 3.81 -9.22 5.31
CA SER A 134 4.06 -7.80 4.99
C SER A 134 4.02 -6.85 6.19
N HIS A 135 3.51 -7.31 7.33
CA HIS A 135 3.33 -6.52 8.55
C HIS A 135 4.15 -7.04 9.73
N ALA A 136 4.88 -8.14 9.57
CA ALA A 136 5.79 -8.64 10.59
C ALA A 136 6.88 -7.61 10.93
N GLY A 137 7.20 -7.48 12.21
CA GLY A 137 8.16 -6.52 12.75
C GLY A 137 7.61 -5.09 12.90
N SER A 138 6.46 -4.76 12.32
CA SER A 138 5.84 -3.42 12.43
C SER A 138 4.51 -3.44 13.17
N ILE A 139 3.62 -4.38 12.84
CA ILE A 139 2.30 -4.53 13.48
C ILE A 139 2.30 -5.65 14.50
N TYR A 140 3.09 -6.70 14.26
CA TYR A 140 3.23 -7.85 15.15
C TYR A 140 4.65 -8.43 15.12
N PRO A 141 5.09 -9.15 16.17
CA PRO A 141 6.41 -9.77 16.20
C PRO A 141 6.65 -10.78 15.06
N GLN A 142 7.85 -10.78 14.49
CA GLN A 142 8.15 -11.58 13.31
C GLN A 142 8.39 -13.07 13.60
N ASN A 143 8.85 -13.41 14.80
CA ASN A 143 9.33 -14.76 15.14
C ASN A 143 8.35 -15.46 16.08
N ALA A 144 8.27 -16.80 16.00
CA ALA A 144 7.36 -17.62 16.81
C ALA A 144 7.42 -17.29 18.30
N THR A 145 8.63 -17.25 18.89
CA THR A 145 8.80 -17.02 20.34
C THR A 145 8.27 -15.67 20.77
N SER A 146 8.65 -14.59 20.11
CA SER A 146 8.19 -13.25 20.47
C SER A 146 6.71 -13.05 20.16
N MET A 147 6.17 -13.72 19.14
CA MET A 147 4.74 -13.72 18.87
C MET A 147 3.97 -14.45 19.97
N GLY A 148 4.48 -15.60 20.46
CA GLY A 148 3.89 -16.34 21.58
C GLY A 148 3.80 -15.49 22.84
N ILE A 149 4.91 -14.86 23.24
CA ILE A 149 4.96 -13.94 24.38
C ILE A 149 3.94 -12.81 24.21
N TYR A 150 3.88 -12.20 23.02
CA TYR A 150 2.94 -11.11 22.75
C TYR A 150 1.46 -11.54 22.89
N ILE A 151 1.13 -12.77 22.45
CA ILE A 151 -0.21 -13.34 22.63
C ILE A 151 -0.49 -13.57 24.12
N GLU A 152 0.42 -14.20 24.85
CA GLU A 152 0.28 -14.49 26.28
C GLU A 152 0.08 -13.20 27.10
N GLU A 153 0.91 -12.18 26.87
CA GLU A 153 0.78 -10.87 27.52
C GLU A 153 -0.57 -10.21 27.21
N SER A 154 -1.02 -10.31 25.95
CA SER A 154 -2.32 -9.77 25.55
C SER A 154 -3.48 -10.47 26.25
N MET A 155 -3.37 -11.79 26.45
CA MET A 155 -4.37 -12.62 27.14
C MET A 155 -4.36 -12.40 28.66
N GLY A 156 -3.19 -12.29 29.28
CA GLY A 156 -3.05 -11.98 30.71
C GLY A 156 -3.59 -10.61 31.09
N SER A 157 -3.58 -9.64 30.16
CA SER A 157 -4.17 -8.31 30.39
C SER A 157 -5.71 -8.28 30.52
N LEU A 158 -6.37 -9.44 30.50
CA LEU A 158 -7.83 -9.60 30.56
C LEU A 158 -8.38 -9.95 31.96
N GLU A 159 -7.52 -10.14 32.96
CA GLU A 159 -7.86 -10.74 34.27
C GLU A 159 -8.96 -10.02 35.09
N ASP A 160 -9.33 -8.78 34.74
CA ASP A 160 -10.33 -7.98 35.48
C ASP A 160 -11.75 -7.92 34.85
N GLN A 161 -12.07 -8.72 33.84
CA GLN A 161 -13.40 -8.65 33.19
C GLN A 161 -14.19 -9.95 33.30
N THR A 162 -15.45 -9.81 33.72
CA THR A 162 -16.43 -10.90 33.77
C THR A 162 -16.62 -11.48 32.37
N ASP A 163 -16.17 -12.73 32.17
CA ASP A 163 -16.37 -13.47 30.94
C ASP A 163 -17.88 -13.61 30.70
N VAL A 164 -18.40 -12.94 29.66
CA VAL A 164 -19.75 -13.23 29.16
C VAL A 164 -19.70 -14.64 28.60
N GLN A 165 -20.30 -15.59 29.30
CA GLN A 165 -20.45 -16.95 28.80
C GLN A 165 -21.37 -16.91 27.59
N ILE A 166 -20.81 -17.16 26.42
CA ILE A 166 -21.60 -17.49 25.23
C ILE A 166 -22.09 -18.90 25.45
N GLU A 167 -23.42 -19.10 25.53
CA GLU A 167 -23.97 -20.45 25.58
C GLU A 167 -23.50 -21.21 24.34
N SER A 168 -23.00 -22.43 24.56
CA SER A 168 -22.30 -23.24 23.58
C SER A 168 -23.21 -23.63 22.41
N SER A 169 -23.33 -22.76 21.42
CA SER A 169 -23.68 -23.15 20.06
C SER A 169 -22.41 -23.48 19.30
N ASN A 170 -22.49 -24.41 18.34
CA ASN A 170 -21.39 -24.67 17.41
C ASN A 170 -20.88 -23.37 16.80
N LEU A 171 -19.56 -23.16 16.77
CA LEU A 171 -18.95 -21.96 16.24
C LEU A 171 -19.07 -21.93 14.71
N GLU A 172 -20.01 -21.16 14.18
CA GLU A 172 -20.23 -21.03 12.73
C GLU A 172 -19.40 -19.89 12.10
N GLY A 173 -18.96 -18.91 12.88
CA GLY A 173 -18.20 -17.78 12.37
C GLY A 173 -17.68 -16.81 13.44
N ILE A 174 -16.65 -16.05 13.08
CA ILE A 174 -16.02 -15.03 13.93
C ILE A 174 -15.93 -13.72 13.15
N VAL A 175 -16.32 -12.61 13.80
CA VAL A 175 -16.05 -11.26 13.29
C VAL A 175 -14.93 -10.65 14.13
N SER A 176 -13.73 -10.59 13.55
CA SER A 176 -12.56 -9.98 14.18
C SER A 176 -12.27 -8.61 13.54
N PRO A 177 -11.88 -7.58 14.32
CA PRO A 177 -11.28 -6.38 13.74
C PRO A 177 -9.98 -6.75 12.99
N HIS A 178 -9.46 -5.84 12.17
CA HIS A 178 -8.14 -5.94 11.54
C HIS A 178 -7.28 -4.68 11.73
N ILE A 179 -7.60 -3.90 12.78
CA ILE A 179 -6.82 -2.74 13.22
C ILE A 179 -5.45 -3.18 13.78
N ASP A 180 -4.47 -2.26 13.84
CA ASP A 180 -3.16 -2.53 14.43
C ASP A 180 -3.25 -3.16 15.84
N TYR A 181 -2.45 -4.19 16.09
CA TYR A 181 -2.53 -4.90 17.37
C TYR A 181 -2.16 -4.01 18.56
N GLY A 182 -1.26 -3.05 18.37
CA GLY A 182 -0.96 -2.04 19.39
C GLY A 182 -2.20 -1.30 19.94
N ARG A 183 -3.25 -1.12 19.13
CA ARG A 183 -4.52 -0.52 19.59
C ARG A 183 -5.57 -1.57 19.94
N GLY A 184 -5.60 -2.68 19.20
CA GLY A 184 -6.69 -3.66 19.27
C GLY A 184 -6.44 -4.89 20.12
N HIS A 185 -5.22 -5.14 20.62
CA HIS A 185 -4.80 -6.45 21.16
C HIS A 185 -5.76 -7.05 22.19
N LYS A 186 -6.35 -6.24 23.09
CA LYS A 186 -7.33 -6.70 24.09
C LYS A 186 -8.60 -7.26 23.46
N THR A 187 -9.10 -6.64 22.39
CA THR A 187 -10.28 -7.11 21.66
C THR A 187 -10.00 -8.44 20.99
N TYR A 188 -8.85 -8.58 20.34
CA TYR A 188 -8.42 -9.85 19.75
C TYR A 188 -8.29 -10.94 20.81
N ALA A 189 -7.60 -10.65 21.91
CA ALA A 189 -7.38 -11.62 22.98
C ALA A 189 -8.69 -12.15 23.56
N ARG A 190 -9.66 -11.27 23.86
CA ARG A 190 -11.00 -11.70 24.33
C ARG A 190 -11.71 -12.61 23.34
N LEU A 191 -11.75 -12.18 22.09
CA LEU A 191 -12.44 -12.92 21.03
C LEU A 191 -11.86 -14.33 20.87
N TRP A 192 -10.54 -14.45 20.78
CA TRP A 192 -9.87 -15.73 20.59
C TRP A 192 -9.88 -16.59 21.85
N LYS A 193 -9.84 -16.00 23.06
CA LYS A 193 -10.06 -16.72 24.33
C LYS A 193 -11.44 -17.36 24.38
N GLN A 194 -12.47 -16.61 24.00
CA GLN A 194 -13.84 -17.13 24.00
C GLN A 194 -14.04 -18.23 22.95
N ALA A 195 -13.42 -18.07 21.77
CA ALA A 195 -13.52 -19.06 20.70
C ALA A 195 -12.69 -20.33 20.94
N SER A 196 -11.65 -20.29 21.78
CA SER A 196 -10.61 -21.33 21.82
C SER A 196 -11.13 -22.74 22.07
N HIS A 197 -12.20 -22.88 22.85
CA HIS A 197 -12.80 -24.18 23.15
C HIS A 197 -13.46 -24.86 21.94
N SER A 198 -13.82 -24.08 20.91
CA SER A 198 -14.49 -24.57 19.71
C SER A 198 -13.55 -24.71 18.51
N LEU A 199 -12.30 -24.23 18.60
CA LEU A 199 -11.36 -24.24 17.48
C LEU A 199 -10.78 -25.63 17.18
N ALA A 200 -10.77 -26.54 18.17
CA ALA A 200 -10.18 -27.87 18.03
C ALA A 200 -10.91 -28.75 16.99
N ASP A 201 -12.22 -28.50 16.77
CA ASP A 201 -13.06 -29.27 15.86
C ASP A 201 -13.15 -28.63 14.44
N ILE A 202 -12.35 -27.60 14.15
CA ILE A 202 -12.38 -26.88 12.87
C ILE A 202 -11.26 -27.35 11.93
N ASP A 203 -11.65 -28.02 10.85
CA ASP A 203 -10.71 -28.48 9.82
C ASP A 203 -10.43 -27.45 8.72
N GLN A 204 -11.33 -26.49 8.51
CA GLN A 204 -11.23 -25.51 7.43
C GLN A 204 -11.67 -24.12 7.87
N ILE A 205 -10.83 -23.12 7.57
CA ILE A 205 -11.09 -21.71 7.88
C ILE A 205 -11.19 -20.93 6.58
N ILE A 206 -12.27 -20.16 6.42
CA ILE A 206 -12.43 -19.19 5.34
C ILE A 206 -12.25 -17.79 5.94
N VAL A 207 -11.19 -17.09 5.53
CA VAL A 207 -10.92 -15.72 5.99
C VAL A 207 -11.37 -14.73 4.92
N LEU A 208 -12.37 -13.92 5.26
CA LEU A 208 -12.85 -12.82 4.41
C LEU A 208 -12.34 -11.49 4.97
N GLY A 209 -11.53 -10.78 4.18
CA GLY A 209 -10.98 -9.47 4.53
C GLY A 209 -11.40 -8.41 3.50
N THR A 210 -11.43 -7.15 3.94
CA THR A 210 -11.70 -6.02 3.03
C THR A 210 -10.48 -5.75 2.16
N ASP A 211 -10.66 -5.77 0.83
CA ASP A 211 -9.63 -5.31 -0.11
C ASP A 211 -9.72 -3.79 -0.27
N HIS A 212 -8.90 -3.06 0.48
CA HIS A 212 -8.84 -1.59 0.42
C HIS A 212 -8.42 -1.03 -0.95
N ASN A 213 -7.89 -1.88 -1.84
CA ASN A 213 -7.50 -1.50 -3.20
C ASN A 213 -8.33 -2.26 -4.27
N GLY A 214 -9.34 -3.01 -3.86
CA GLY A 214 -10.17 -3.84 -4.71
C GLY A 214 -11.24 -3.04 -5.46
N GLY A 215 -11.81 -3.65 -6.50
CA GLY A 215 -12.95 -3.09 -7.23
C GLY A 215 -14.28 -3.37 -6.54
N ILE A 216 -15.27 -2.50 -6.75
CA ILE A 216 -16.65 -2.70 -6.25
C ILE A 216 -17.19 -4.04 -6.76
N GLY A 217 -17.78 -4.84 -5.88
CA GLY A 217 -18.42 -6.11 -6.23
C GLY A 217 -17.46 -7.21 -6.67
N SER A 218 -16.15 -7.07 -6.39
CA SER A 218 -15.15 -8.06 -6.75
C SER A 218 -14.62 -8.83 -5.54
N ILE A 219 -14.20 -10.08 -5.78
CA ILE A 219 -13.51 -10.93 -4.81
C ILE A 219 -12.10 -11.20 -5.36
N THR A 220 -11.08 -11.06 -4.50
CA THR A 220 -9.68 -11.33 -4.84
C THR A 220 -9.23 -12.63 -4.16
N PRO A 221 -9.47 -13.81 -4.76
CA PRO A 221 -9.01 -15.07 -4.18
C PRO A 221 -7.50 -15.24 -4.34
N THR A 222 -6.90 -16.05 -3.47
CA THR A 222 -5.51 -16.48 -3.61
C THR A 222 -5.42 -17.99 -3.42
N LYS A 223 -4.48 -18.61 -4.15
CA LYS A 223 -4.06 -20.01 -3.94
C LYS A 223 -2.69 -20.10 -3.25
N GLN A 224 -2.10 -18.96 -2.91
CA GLN A 224 -0.82 -18.94 -2.21
C GLN A 224 -1.05 -19.20 -0.72
N SER A 225 -0.33 -20.18 -0.19
CA SER A 225 -0.14 -20.37 1.24
C SER A 225 0.40 -19.10 1.89
N TYR A 226 0.17 -18.90 3.18
CA TYR A 226 0.59 -17.71 3.93
C TYR A 226 1.74 -18.05 4.86
N ALA A 227 2.81 -17.27 4.86
CA ALA A 227 3.77 -17.31 5.96
C ALA A 227 3.15 -16.69 7.22
N THR A 228 3.45 -17.30 8.35
CA THR A 228 3.13 -16.83 9.70
C THR A 228 4.38 -16.95 10.58
N PRO A 229 4.43 -16.31 11.75
CA PRO A 229 5.54 -16.50 12.69
C PRO A 229 5.71 -17.97 13.12
N PHE A 230 4.65 -18.78 13.06
CA PHE A 230 4.61 -20.18 13.47
C PHE A 230 4.84 -21.17 12.32
N GLY A 231 5.09 -20.69 11.10
CA GLY A 231 5.27 -21.53 9.91
C GLY A 231 4.35 -21.13 8.77
N THR A 232 4.24 -22.00 7.76
CA THR A 232 3.41 -21.74 6.58
C THR A 232 2.02 -22.32 6.77
N LEU A 233 0.98 -21.50 6.66
CA LEU A 233 -0.41 -21.91 6.61
C LEU A 233 -0.80 -22.22 5.16
N ALA A 234 -1.12 -23.48 4.88
CA ALA A 234 -1.53 -23.90 3.54
C ALA A 234 -2.87 -23.28 3.14
N THR A 235 -3.05 -23.04 1.84
CA THR A 235 -4.34 -22.72 1.25
C THR A 235 -4.74 -23.87 0.32
N ASN A 236 -5.97 -24.34 0.46
CA ASN A 236 -6.54 -25.41 -0.37
C ASN A 236 -6.87 -24.94 -1.79
#